data_AF-A0A382II32-F1
#
_entry.id   AF-A0A382II32-F1
#
_cell.length_a   1.000
_cell.length_b   1.000
_cell.length_c   1.000
_cell.angle_alpha   90.00
_cell.angle_beta   90.00
_cell.angle_gamma   90.00
#
_symmetry.space_group_name_H-M   'P 1'
#
loop_
_entity.id
_entity.type
_entity.pdbx_description
1 polymer ?
#
loop_
_entity_poly.entity_id
_entity_poly.type
_entity_poly.pdbx_seq_one_letter_code
_entity_poly.pdbx_strand_id
1 'polypeptide(L)'
;VTGNLYLPKERKPNEKFPAILYVCGHGRVKKDGVSYGNKVHYHHHGSWFARHGYVCLTIDTIQLGEIEGLHHGIYSKNMWWWASRGYTPAGVEAWNGIRGIDYLQSRPEVDGERIGVTGRSGGGAYSWWVAALDERVKAAVPVAGITSMRNHVVDGCVEGHCDCMYQVNSQGWDFAMISSLVAPRALLISNTDKDRIFPLDGVVEVHRKTKRVYDMLGVSNNLGLQITEGPHKDTQDLRVHAFSWFNRFLKNERPLIDKPAVKYFEPKDLKVFDKLPEDEITSKIHDTFVLPLAPVPIPDDKKSWESYRAMVISDLKKNVFRAWPAKPDPVTLRKVVDLEADGIALSAYDFVSQEPWNLRLFVAHRKGLPRKDLDLVVLNVLDEKGWGEFAATYGKPFPKAFGELDELPDHDADAFASEKRMFKNQEWAMAYVAPRGIGLTAWSG
;
A
#
# COMPACT_ATOMS: atom_id res chain seq x y z
N VAL A 1 -11.93 -19.17 -5.02
CA VAL A 1 -11.39 -19.11 -3.64
C VAL A 1 -11.99 -20.24 -2.80
N THR A 2 -11.21 -20.88 -1.95
CA THR A 2 -11.65 -21.94 -1.03
C THR A 2 -12.14 -21.36 0.30
N GLY A 3 -13.00 -22.08 1.01
CA GLY A 3 -13.53 -21.62 2.30
C GLY A 3 -14.17 -22.75 3.11
N ASN A 4 -14.40 -22.50 4.40
CA ASN A 4 -15.15 -23.38 5.28
C ASN A 4 -16.37 -22.65 5.85
N LEU A 5 -17.53 -23.32 5.82
CA LEU A 5 -18.78 -22.82 6.39
C LEU A 5 -19.02 -23.46 7.77
N TYR A 6 -19.14 -22.65 8.80
CA TYR A 6 -19.41 -23.05 10.17
C TYR A 6 -20.85 -22.72 10.52
N LEU A 7 -21.58 -23.71 11.03
CA LEU A 7 -23.02 -23.63 11.29
C LEU A 7 -23.31 -23.90 12.77
N PRO A 8 -24.31 -23.20 13.37
CA PRO A 8 -24.85 -23.62 14.66
C PRO A 8 -25.31 -25.08 14.59
N LYS A 9 -24.95 -25.86 15.60
CA LYS A 9 -25.26 -27.30 15.64
C LYS A 9 -26.77 -27.53 15.80
N GLU A 10 -27.34 -26.94 16.85
CA GLU A 10 -28.76 -27.00 17.16
C GLU A 10 -29.49 -25.91 16.36
N ARG A 11 -30.42 -26.32 15.48
CA ARG A 11 -31.17 -25.42 14.59
C ARG A 11 -32.61 -25.91 14.47
N LYS A 12 -33.57 -25.01 14.62
CA LYS A 12 -34.98 -25.30 14.33
C LYS A 12 -35.23 -25.24 12.83
N PRO A 13 -36.24 -25.97 12.31
CA PRO A 13 -36.65 -25.84 10.92
C PRO A 13 -36.94 -24.37 10.56
N ASN A 14 -36.40 -23.90 9.44
CA ASN A 14 -36.52 -22.52 8.94
C ASN A 14 -35.93 -21.42 9.85
N GLU A 15 -35.14 -21.78 10.86
CA GLU A 15 -34.43 -20.80 11.69
C GLU A 15 -33.30 -20.13 10.89
N LYS A 16 -33.28 -18.80 10.93
CA LYS A 16 -32.27 -17.97 10.24
C LYS A 16 -31.37 -17.27 11.25
N PHE A 17 -30.07 -17.33 10.98
CA PHE A 17 -29.04 -16.77 11.83
C PHE A 17 -28.38 -15.56 11.15
N PRO A 18 -27.91 -14.57 11.93
CA PRO A 18 -26.96 -13.59 11.41
C PRO A 18 -25.73 -14.30 10.86
N ALA A 19 -25.10 -13.73 9.85
CA ALA A 19 -23.94 -14.31 9.20
C ALA A 19 -22.69 -13.44 9.33
N ILE A 20 -21.53 -14.08 9.41
CA ILE A 20 -20.22 -13.44 9.40
C ILE A 20 -19.40 -13.98 8.24
N LEU A 21 -18.99 -13.08 7.34
CA LEU A 21 -17.89 -13.35 6.44
C LEU A 21 -16.56 -13.07 7.19
N TYR A 22 -15.77 -14.12 7.39
CA TYR A 22 -14.41 -14.00 7.90
C TYR A 22 -13.41 -14.04 6.75
N VAL A 23 -12.70 -12.94 6.54
CA VAL A 23 -11.64 -12.81 5.53
C VAL A 23 -10.28 -12.97 6.20
N CYS A 24 -9.43 -13.86 5.66
CA CYS A 24 -8.20 -14.28 6.34
C CYS A 24 -7.04 -13.29 6.16
N GLY A 25 -6.20 -13.16 7.19
CA GLY A 25 -4.88 -12.52 7.09
C GLY A 25 -3.79 -13.49 6.61
N HIS A 26 -2.52 -13.07 6.72
CA HIS A 26 -1.37 -13.81 6.20
C HIS A 26 -0.90 -14.98 7.10
N GLY A 27 -1.84 -15.78 7.63
CA GLY A 27 -1.55 -16.95 8.46
C GLY A 27 -1.30 -18.21 7.63
N ARG A 28 -0.06 -18.39 7.14
CA ARG A 28 0.29 -19.55 6.29
C ARG A 28 0.10 -20.88 7.03
N VAL A 29 -0.54 -21.85 6.37
CA VAL A 29 -0.61 -23.25 6.82
C VAL A 29 -0.24 -24.17 5.67
N LYS A 30 1.02 -24.63 5.67
CA LYS A 30 1.59 -25.51 4.64
C LYS A 30 2.36 -26.63 5.33
N LYS A 31 2.10 -27.88 4.95
CA LYS A 31 2.85 -29.06 5.43
C LYS A 31 3.31 -29.87 4.23
N ASP A 32 4.57 -30.26 4.21
CA ASP A 32 5.16 -31.10 3.15
C ASP A 32 4.90 -30.57 1.73
N GLY A 33 4.96 -29.25 1.55
CA GLY A 33 4.71 -28.59 0.27
C GLY A 33 3.24 -28.42 -0.12
N VAL A 34 2.29 -28.96 0.67
CA VAL A 34 0.84 -28.87 0.43
C VAL A 34 0.25 -27.71 1.23
N SER A 35 -0.37 -26.75 0.54
CA SER A 35 -1.13 -25.67 1.18
C SER A 35 -2.50 -26.17 1.66
N TYR A 36 -2.87 -25.85 2.90
CA TYR A 36 -4.19 -26.16 3.46
C TYR A 36 -5.14 -24.95 3.44
N GLY A 37 -4.65 -23.79 2.99
CA GLY A 37 -5.36 -22.53 3.08
C GLY A 37 -5.18 -21.82 4.42
N ASN A 38 -5.08 -20.49 4.39
CA ASN A 38 -4.99 -19.66 5.59
C ASN A 38 -6.28 -19.65 6.43
N LYS A 39 -7.44 -20.08 5.91
CA LYS A 39 -8.65 -20.35 6.70
C LYS A 39 -8.41 -21.32 7.85
N VAL A 40 -7.48 -22.26 7.67
CA VAL A 40 -7.07 -23.20 8.72
C VAL A 40 -6.37 -22.49 9.88
N HIS A 41 -5.64 -21.40 9.61
CA HIS A 41 -5.01 -20.63 10.68
C HIS A 41 -6.06 -19.96 11.59
N TYR A 42 -7.17 -19.51 11.00
CA TYR A 42 -8.21 -18.68 11.63
C TYR A 42 -9.48 -19.45 12.03
N HIS A 43 -9.52 -20.77 11.89
CA HIS A 43 -10.74 -21.58 12.09
C HIS A 43 -11.39 -21.46 13.49
N HIS A 44 -10.63 -21.01 14.50
CA HIS A 44 -11.17 -20.72 15.84
C HIS A 44 -12.21 -19.59 15.83
N HIS A 45 -12.10 -18.63 14.91
CA HIS A 45 -13.11 -17.58 14.74
C HIS A 45 -14.42 -18.13 14.20
N GLY A 46 -14.39 -18.88 13.10
CA GLY A 46 -15.58 -19.52 12.53
C GLY A 46 -16.25 -20.48 13.52
N SER A 47 -15.46 -21.26 14.24
CA SER A 47 -15.94 -22.15 15.30
C SER A 47 -16.62 -21.39 16.44
N TRP A 48 -16.06 -20.25 16.86
CA TRP A 48 -16.66 -19.42 17.89
C TRP A 48 -18.01 -18.85 17.42
N PHE A 49 -18.06 -18.24 16.23
CA PHE A 49 -19.30 -17.67 15.69
C PHE A 49 -20.43 -18.70 15.59
N ALA A 50 -20.16 -19.89 15.04
CA ALA A 50 -21.13 -20.99 14.98
C ALA A 50 -21.69 -21.38 16.35
N ARG A 51 -20.83 -21.46 17.37
CA ARG A 51 -21.24 -21.80 18.74
C ARG A 51 -22.01 -20.70 19.45
N HIS A 52 -22.06 -19.48 18.90
CA HIS A 52 -22.73 -18.31 19.47
C HIS A 52 -23.91 -17.81 18.60
N GLY A 53 -24.41 -18.66 17.71
CA GLY A 53 -25.63 -18.40 16.95
C GLY A 53 -25.40 -17.57 15.69
N TYR A 54 -24.25 -17.72 15.05
CA TYR A 54 -23.96 -17.14 13.74
C TYR A 54 -23.67 -18.24 12.71
N VAL A 55 -24.03 -17.99 11.45
CA VAL A 55 -23.40 -18.70 10.33
C VAL A 55 -22.09 -17.99 10.02
N CYS A 56 -20.98 -18.71 9.88
CA CYS A 56 -19.71 -18.07 9.52
C CYS A 56 -19.09 -18.73 8.30
N LEU A 57 -18.81 -17.95 7.26
CA LEU A 57 -18.00 -18.37 6.12
C LEU A 57 -16.59 -17.80 6.31
N THR A 58 -15.60 -18.67 6.46
CA THR A 58 -14.19 -18.27 6.45
C THR A 58 -13.59 -18.57 5.08
N ILE A 59 -13.09 -17.55 4.38
CA ILE A 59 -12.49 -17.70 3.05
C ILE A 59 -10.98 -17.47 3.06
N ASP A 60 -10.27 -18.25 2.24
CA ASP A 60 -8.85 -18.08 2.01
C ASP A 60 -8.53 -16.78 1.26
N THR A 61 -7.27 -16.35 1.31
CA THR A 61 -6.74 -15.38 0.34
C THR A 61 -6.18 -16.12 -0.88
N ILE A 62 -6.05 -15.44 -2.02
CA ILE A 62 -5.42 -16.06 -3.19
C ILE A 62 -3.96 -16.42 -2.91
N GLN A 63 -3.19 -15.62 -2.16
CA GLN A 63 -1.77 -15.92 -1.91
C GLN A 63 -1.52 -17.13 -1.02
N LEU A 64 -2.41 -17.41 -0.08
CA LEU A 64 -2.20 -18.45 0.96
C LEU A 64 -3.35 -19.46 1.02
N GLY A 65 -4.20 -19.51 0.01
CA GLY A 65 -5.26 -20.50 -0.16
C GLY A 65 -4.74 -21.87 -0.54
N GLU A 66 -5.64 -22.82 -0.72
CA GLU A 66 -5.29 -24.14 -1.29
C GLU A 66 -4.82 -24.02 -2.74
N ILE A 67 -5.33 -23.03 -3.47
CA ILE A 67 -4.84 -22.62 -4.78
C ILE A 67 -4.08 -21.29 -4.60
N GLU A 68 -2.76 -21.32 -4.74
CA GLU A 68 -1.87 -20.20 -4.44
C GLU A 68 -1.65 -19.29 -5.67
N GLY A 69 -2.28 -18.12 -5.66
CA GLY A 69 -1.98 -16.97 -6.51
C GLY A 69 -0.91 -16.04 -5.93
N LEU A 70 -0.78 -14.84 -6.50
CA LEU A 70 0.24 -13.85 -6.11
C LEU A 70 -0.38 -12.62 -5.47
N HIS A 71 0.21 -12.17 -4.36
CA HIS A 71 -0.03 -10.84 -3.80
C HIS A 71 1.19 -9.91 -3.85
N HIS A 72 2.39 -10.39 -4.18
CA HIS A 72 3.64 -9.60 -4.06
C HIS A 72 4.27 -9.30 -5.43
N GLY A 73 3.44 -8.89 -6.39
CA GLY A 73 3.84 -8.62 -7.76
C GLY A 73 4.75 -7.40 -7.86
N ILE A 74 4.29 -6.24 -7.38
CA ILE A 74 5.11 -5.02 -7.37
C ILE A 74 6.10 -5.04 -6.21
N TYR A 75 5.74 -5.66 -5.08
CA TYR A 75 6.61 -5.75 -3.92
C TYR A 75 7.91 -6.54 -4.18
N SER A 76 7.85 -7.67 -4.88
CA SER A 76 9.01 -8.59 -4.98
C SER A 76 9.21 -9.28 -6.32
N LYS A 77 8.32 -9.07 -7.30
CA LYS A 77 8.36 -9.77 -8.60
C LYS A 77 8.56 -8.84 -9.79
N ASN A 78 8.83 -7.55 -9.56
CA ASN A 78 9.00 -6.54 -10.62
C ASN A 78 7.80 -6.48 -11.60
N MET A 79 6.61 -6.85 -11.15
CA MET A 79 5.39 -6.83 -11.97
C MET A 79 4.77 -5.44 -11.98
N TRP A 80 5.57 -4.40 -12.26
CA TRP A 80 5.16 -2.99 -12.25
C TRP A 80 3.95 -2.71 -13.17
N TRP A 81 3.79 -3.55 -14.20
CA TRP A 81 2.64 -3.52 -15.11
C TRP A 81 1.29 -3.77 -14.41
N TRP A 82 1.26 -4.35 -13.20
CA TRP A 82 0.04 -4.49 -12.39
C TRP A 82 -0.63 -3.13 -12.18
N ALA A 83 0.14 -2.13 -11.73
CA ALA A 83 -0.36 -0.78 -11.52
C ALA A 83 -0.83 -0.14 -12.83
N SER A 84 -0.08 -0.32 -13.93
CA SER A 84 -0.44 0.20 -15.26
C SER A 84 -1.72 -0.41 -15.82
N ARG A 85 -2.02 -1.67 -15.51
CA ARG A 85 -3.29 -2.33 -15.87
C ARG A 85 -4.43 -1.99 -14.94
N GLY A 86 -4.18 -1.26 -13.84
CA GLY A 86 -5.18 -1.06 -12.79
C GLY A 86 -5.47 -2.32 -11.97
N TYR A 87 -4.59 -3.32 -12.02
CA TYR A 87 -4.71 -4.53 -11.22
C TYR A 87 -4.11 -4.33 -9.82
N THR A 88 -4.81 -4.83 -8.81
CA THR A 88 -4.28 -5.05 -7.46
C THR A 88 -4.91 -6.32 -6.90
N PRO A 89 -4.15 -7.15 -6.15
CA PRO A 89 -4.72 -8.27 -5.43
C PRO A 89 -5.79 -7.85 -4.41
N ALA A 90 -5.77 -6.61 -3.90
CA ALA A 90 -6.83 -6.08 -3.04
C ALA A 90 -8.22 -6.15 -3.71
N GLY A 91 -8.28 -5.88 -5.02
CA GLY A 91 -9.52 -5.94 -5.80
C GLY A 91 -10.04 -7.38 -5.94
N VAL A 92 -9.15 -8.35 -6.10
CA VAL A 92 -9.52 -9.77 -6.14
C VAL A 92 -10.05 -10.22 -4.79
N GLU A 93 -9.42 -9.82 -3.67
CA GLU A 93 -9.90 -10.19 -2.34
C GLU A 93 -11.22 -9.53 -1.97
N ALA A 94 -11.41 -8.26 -2.37
CA ALA A 94 -12.71 -7.61 -2.24
C ALA A 94 -13.78 -8.35 -3.04
N TRP A 95 -13.48 -8.72 -4.29
CA TRP A 95 -14.41 -9.50 -5.13
C TRP A 95 -14.72 -10.87 -4.53
N ASN A 96 -13.71 -11.61 -4.04
CA ASN A 96 -13.89 -12.87 -3.32
C ASN A 96 -14.82 -12.69 -2.11
N GLY A 97 -14.66 -11.60 -1.35
CA GLY A 97 -15.53 -11.27 -0.23
C GLY A 97 -16.98 -11.02 -0.66
N ILE A 98 -17.20 -10.20 -1.69
CA ILE A 98 -18.54 -9.93 -2.25
C ILE A 98 -19.21 -11.23 -2.73
N ARG A 99 -18.47 -12.10 -3.44
CA ARG A 99 -18.97 -13.42 -3.87
C ARG A 99 -19.22 -14.35 -2.66
N GLY A 100 -18.45 -14.23 -1.59
CA GLY A 100 -18.70 -14.90 -0.32
C GLY A 100 -20.02 -14.47 0.33
N ILE A 101 -20.37 -13.18 0.23
CA ILE A 101 -21.69 -12.66 0.67
C ILE A 101 -22.81 -13.23 -0.21
N ASP A 102 -22.63 -13.30 -1.54
CA ASP A 102 -23.62 -13.94 -2.42
C ASP A 102 -23.87 -15.40 -2.00
N TYR A 103 -22.80 -16.15 -1.73
CA TYR A 103 -22.91 -17.51 -1.23
C TYR A 103 -23.66 -17.57 0.09
N LEU A 104 -23.33 -16.72 1.07
CA LEU A 104 -24.04 -16.65 2.35
C LEU A 104 -25.53 -16.38 2.15
N GLN A 105 -25.92 -15.41 1.31
CA GLN A 105 -27.33 -15.10 1.05
C GLN A 105 -28.10 -16.23 0.35
N SER A 106 -27.40 -17.11 -0.38
CA SER A 106 -28.03 -18.30 -0.98
C SER A 106 -28.37 -19.39 0.04
N ARG A 107 -27.87 -19.30 1.27
CA ARG A 107 -28.04 -20.34 2.30
C ARG A 107 -29.38 -20.19 3.03
N PRO A 108 -30.16 -21.26 3.21
CA PRO A 108 -31.45 -21.18 3.90
C PRO A 108 -31.31 -20.81 5.38
N GLU A 109 -30.19 -21.16 6.01
CA GLU A 109 -29.86 -20.80 7.40
C GLU A 109 -29.46 -19.34 7.62
N VAL A 110 -29.24 -18.54 6.57
CA VAL A 110 -28.75 -17.17 6.69
C VAL A 110 -29.88 -16.16 6.64
N ASP A 111 -29.85 -15.23 7.58
CA ASP A 111 -30.59 -13.98 7.48
C ASP A 111 -29.79 -12.96 6.67
N GLY A 112 -30.20 -12.74 5.42
CA GLY A 112 -29.54 -11.84 4.49
C GLY A 112 -29.50 -10.37 4.93
N GLU A 113 -30.34 -9.97 5.89
CA GLU A 113 -30.35 -8.61 6.44
C GLU A 113 -29.44 -8.45 7.67
N ARG A 114 -28.74 -9.51 8.09
CA ARG A 114 -27.87 -9.50 9.27
C ARG A 114 -26.49 -10.07 8.97
N ILE A 115 -25.81 -9.47 8.01
CA ILE A 115 -24.46 -9.88 7.57
C ILE A 115 -23.41 -8.93 8.14
N GLY A 116 -22.36 -9.50 8.72
CA GLY A 116 -21.15 -8.79 9.12
C GLY A 116 -19.89 -9.29 8.43
N VAL A 117 -18.83 -8.48 8.46
CA VAL A 117 -17.51 -8.86 7.93
C VAL A 117 -16.40 -8.54 8.94
N THR A 118 -15.45 -9.45 9.11
CA THR A 118 -14.27 -9.24 9.95
C THR A 118 -13.09 -10.07 9.48
N GLY A 119 -11.91 -9.70 9.96
CA GLY A 119 -10.66 -10.34 9.64
C GLY A 119 -9.52 -9.59 10.32
N ARG A 120 -8.35 -10.21 10.36
CA ARG A 120 -7.14 -9.66 11.00
C ARG A 120 -6.01 -9.45 10.00
N SER A 121 -5.18 -8.41 10.16
CA SER A 121 -4.02 -8.15 9.29
C SER A 121 -4.48 -7.88 7.86
N GLY A 122 -4.03 -8.65 6.87
CA GLY A 122 -4.61 -8.65 5.51
C GLY A 122 -6.14 -8.80 5.52
N GLY A 123 -6.67 -9.68 6.37
CA GLY A 123 -8.11 -9.83 6.57
C GLY A 123 -8.77 -8.58 7.17
N GLY A 124 -8.02 -7.84 7.99
CA GLY A 124 -8.46 -6.54 8.48
C GLY A 124 -8.61 -5.57 7.31
N ALA A 125 -7.64 -5.54 6.39
CA ALA A 125 -7.71 -4.78 5.15
C ALA A 125 -8.97 -5.12 4.33
N TYR A 126 -9.14 -6.40 4.02
CA TYR A 126 -10.27 -6.86 3.20
C TYR A 126 -11.62 -6.58 3.85
N SER A 127 -11.70 -6.58 5.19
CA SER A 127 -12.96 -6.32 5.89
C SER A 127 -13.53 -4.94 5.57
N TRP A 128 -12.69 -3.90 5.54
CA TRP A 128 -13.16 -2.56 5.21
C TRP A 128 -13.27 -2.33 3.71
N TRP A 129 -12.48 -3.01 2.86
CA TRP A 129 -12.72 -3.01 1.41
C TRP A 129 -14.10 -3.58 1.05
N VAL A 130 -14.42 -4.76 1.57
CA VAL A 130 -15.71 -5.42 1.35
C VAL A 130 -16.83 -4.58 1.93
N ALA A 131 -16.67 -4.07 3.16
CA ALA A 131 -17.69 -3.21 3.77
C ALA A 131 -17.92 -1.92 2.95
N ALA A 132 -16.87 -1.28 2.43
CA ALA A 132 -17.00 -0.07 1.63
C ALA A 132 -17.66 -0.31 0.26
N LEU A 133 -17.41 -1.47 -0.35
CA LEU A 133 -17.90 -1.81 -1.69
C LEU A 133 -19.27 -2.50 -1.70
N ASP A 134 -19.71 -3.08 -0.58
CA ASP A 134 -20.95 -3.86 -0.50
C ASP A 134 -21.83 -3.43 0.68
N GLU A 135 -22.97 -2.83 0.36
CA GLU A 135 -23.93 -2.29 1.34
C GLU A 135 -24.71 -3.39 2.10
N ARG A 136 -24.64 -4.65 1.66
CA ARG A 136 -25.25 -5.77 2.39
C ARG A 136 -24.59 -6.05 3.73
N VAL A 137 -23.31 -5.66 3.88
CA VAL A 137 -22.60 -5.71 5.16
C VAL A 137 -23.20 -4.67 6.11
N LYS A 138 -23.87 -5.11 7.18
CA LYS A 138 -24.49 -4.23 8.19
C LYS A 138 -23.55 -3.86 9.32
N ALA A 139 -22.54 -4.68 9.60
CA ALA A 139 -21.52 -4.43 10.61
C ALA A 139 -20.13 -4.91 10.15
N ALA A 140 -19.10 -4.11 10.40
CA ALA A 140 -17.72 -4.44 10.05
C ALA A 140 -16.77 -4.25 11.24
N VAL A 141 -15.82 -5.17 11.39
CA VAL A 141 -14.75 -5.08 12.39
C VAL A 141 -13.40 -5.40 11.73
N PRO A 142 -12.75 -4.44 11.07
CA PRO A 142 -11.36 -4.60 10.62
C PRO A 142 -10.41 -4.59 11.83
N VAL A 143 -9.68 -5.69 12.03
CA VAL A 143 -8.71 -5.84 13.13
C VAL A 143 -7.28 -5.73 12.61
N ALA A 144 -6.52 -4.74 13.09
CA ALA A 144 -5.15 -4.46 12.69
C ALA A 144 -4.98 -4.53 11.16
N GLY A 145 -5.66 -3.65 10.43
CA GLY A 145 -5.80 -3.78 8.97
C GLY A 145 -5.82 -2.46 8.20
N ILE A 146 -5.58 -1.33 8.86
CA ILE A 146 -5.56 0.00 8.26
C ILE A 146 -4.69 0.93 9.10
N THR A 147 -3.96 1.83 8.47
CA THR A 147 -3.34 2.99 9.12
C THR A 147 -3.37 4.21 8.17
N SER A 148 -2.85 5.36 8.58
CA SER A 148 -2.91 6.59 7.79
C SER A 148 -1.99 6.54 6.55
N MET A 149 -2.31 7.36 5.55
CA MET A 149 -1.42 7.57 4.39
C MET A 149 -0.02 8.04 4.81
N ARG A 150 0.08 8.80 5.90
CA ARG A 150 1.36 9.26 6.45
C ARG A 150 2.20 8.07 6.91
N ASN A 151 1.64 7.17 7.74
CA ASN A 151 2.38 6.00 8.20
C ASN A 151 2.83 5.12 7.03
N HIS A 152 1.97 4.94 6.02
CA HIS A 152 2.34 4.16 4.84
C HIS A 152 3.45 4.80 4.00
N VAL A 153 3.33 6.08 3.65
CA VAL A 153 4.21 6.73 2.66
C VAL A 153 5.40 7.45 3.30
N VAL A 154 5.16 8.20 4.37
CA VAL A 154 6.18 9.06 5.00
C VAL A 154 6.98 8.28 6.03
N ASP A 155 6.31 7.47 6.85
CA ASP A 155 6.96 6.70 7.91
C ASP A 155 7.39 5.29 7.43
N GLY A 156 7.27 5.01 6.13
CA GLY A 156 7.83 3.82 5.47
C GLY A 156 7.08 2.50 5.71
N CYS A 157 5.91 2.49 6.36
CA CYS A 157 5.22 1.22 6.67
C CYS A 157 4.89 0.41 5.41
N VAL A 158 4.73 1.05 4.24
CA VAL A 158 4.44 0.39 2.96
C VAL A 158 5.45 -0.70 2.59
N GLU A 159 6.71 -0.56 3.00
CA GLU A 159 7.80 -1.49 2.68
C GLU A 159 7.71 -2.84 3.41
N GLY A 160 6.88 -2.92 4.46
CA GLY A 160 6.61 -4.16 5.18
C GLY A 160 5.32 -4.87 4.73
N HIS A 161 4.57 -4.28 3.78
CA HIS A 161 3.22 -4.70 3.45
C HIS A 161 3.13 -5.45 2.12
N CYS A 162 2.12 -6.30 2.07
CA CYS A 162 1.71 -7.05 0.89
C CYS A 162 0.91 -6.14 -0.07
N ASP A 163 1.00 -6.33 -1.40
CA ASP A 163 0.29 -5.45 -2.36
C ASP A 163 -1.24 -5.50 -2.18
N CYS A 164 -1.75 -6.56 -1.57
CA CYS A 164 -3.18 -6.77 -1.27
C CYS A 164 -3.74 -5.76 -0.25
N MET A 165 -2.87 -5.04 0.44
CA MET A 165 -3.22 -3.98 1.38
C MET A 165 -3.65 -2.70 0.68
N TYR A 166 -3.40 -2.58 -0.62
CA TYR A 166 -3.49 -1.32 -1.34
C TYR A 166 -4.42 -1.41 -2.55
N GLN A 167 -5.36 -0.45 -2.61
CA GLN A 167 -6.04 -0.13 -3.86
C GLN A 167 -5.07 0.54 -4.85
N VAL A 168 -5.42 0.55 -6.14
CA VAL A 168 -4.74 1.42 -7.12
C VAL A 168 -5.14 2.86 -6.80
N ASN A 169 -4.36 3.50 -5.92
CA ASN A 169 -4.69 4.80 -5.35
C ASN A 169 -4.18 5.95 -6.21
N SER A 170 -4.50 5.91 -7.51
CA SER A 170 -4.00 6.90 -8.45
C SER A 170 -4.42 8.30 -8.05
N GLN A 171 -5.53 8.50 -7.32
CA GLN A 171 -6.07 9.80 -6.89
C GLN A 171 -5.57 10.30 -5.51
N GLY A 172 -4.74 9.52 -4.79
CA GLY A 172 -4.23 9.91 -3.48
C GLY A 172 -5.30 10.00 -2.39
N TRP A 173 -6.32 9.15 -2.45
CA TRP A 173 -7.36 9.08 -1.43
C TRP A 173 -6.77 8.65 -0.08
N ASP A 174 -7.21 9.32 0.98
CA ASP A 174 -6.87 8.95 2.35
C ASP A 174 -7.64 7.67 2.74
N PHE A 175 -7.00 6.78 3.49
CA PHE A 175 -7.63 5.58 4.07
C PHE A 175 -8.90 5.92 4.88
N ALA A 176 -8.95 7.10 5.52
CA ALA A 176 -10.14 7.58 6.21
C ALA A 176 -11.34 7.84 5.28
N MET A 177 -11.11 8.15 3.99
CA MET A 177 -12.19 8.29 3.02
C MET A 177 -12.87 6.94 2.77
N ILE A 178 -12.09 5.87 2.71
CA ILE A 178 -12.66 4.55 2.45
C ILE A 178 -13.42 4.01 3.66
N SER A 179 -12.86 4.14 4.88
CA SER A 179 -13.61 3.78 6.09
C SER A 179 -14.89 4.60 6.24
N SER A 180 -14.91 5.84 5.72
CA SER A 180 -16.12 6.67 5.71
C SER A 180 -17.21 6.17 4.76
N LEU A 181 -16.87 5.40 3.71
CA LEU A 181 -17.86 4.76 2.82
C LEU A 181 -18.69 3.67 3.53
N VAL A 182 -18.28 3.24 4.72
CA VAL A 182 -19.08 2.33 5.55
C VAL A 182 -20.25 3.06 6.21
N ALA A 183 -20.16 4.38 6.42
CA ALA A 183 -21.23 5.15 7.04
C ALA A 183 -22.54 5.05 6.24
N PRO A 184 -23.72 4.96 6.91
CA PRO A 184 -23.96 5.04 8.35
C PRO A 184 -23.88 3.69 9.09
N ARG A 185 -23.40 2.62 8.45
CA ARG A 185 -23.42 1.25 8.97
C ARG A 185 -22.38 1.07 10.10
N ALA A 186 -22.51 0.00 10.87
CA ALA A 186 -21.71 -0.17 12.08
C ALA A 186 -20.25 -0.52 11.75
N LEU A 187 -19.29 0.28 12.22
CA LEU A 187 -17.86 0.07 12.02
C LEU A 187 -17.11 0.15 13.35
N LEU A 188 -16.34 -0.90 13.68
CA LEU A 188 -15.39 -0.90 14.80
C LEU A 188 -13.97 -1.05 14.27
N ILE A 189 -13.17 0.00 14.38
CA ILE A 189 -11.73 -0.07 14.09
C ILE A 189 -11.04 -0.65 15.32
N SER A 190 -10.34 -1.77 15.14
CA SER A 190 -9.72 -2.54 16.23
C SER A 190 -8.23 -2.68 15.99
N ASN A 191 -7.38 -2.40 16.99
CA ASN A 191 -5.93 -2.52 16.87
C ASN A 191 -5.24 -2.78 18.22
N THR A 192 -3.92 -2.99 18.21
CA THR A 192 -3.10 -2.98 19.42
C THR A 192 -2.14 -1.79 19.47
N ASP A 193 -1.69 -1.43 20.67
CA ASP A 193 -0.90 -0.22 20.92
C ASP A 193 0.58 -0.31 20.47
N LYS A 194 1.12 -1.53 20.33
CA LYS A 194 2.52 -1.80 19.92
C LYS A 194 2.59 -2.50 18.57
N ASP A 195 1.56 -2.37 17.73
CA ASP A 195 1.58 -2.87 16.36
C ASP A 195 2.47 -1.98 15.48
N ARG A 196 3.63 -2.49 15.06
CA ARG A 196 4.56 -1.76 14.18
C ARG A 196 4.15 -1.82 12.71
N ILE A 197 3.22 -2.69 12.34
CA ILE A 197 2.70 -2.85 10.98
C ILE A 197 1.56 -1.86 10.73
N PHE A 198 0.76 -1.59 11.77
CA PHE A 198 -0.32 -0.59 11.78
C PHE A 198 -0.15 0.35 12.98
N PRO A 199 0.73 1.35 12.88
CA PRO A 199 1.06 2.22 14.02
C PRO A 199 -0.17 2.94 14.59
N LEU A 200 -0.21 3.02 15.92
CA LEU A 200 -1.38 3.49 16.67
C LEU A 200 -1.80 4.92 16.29
N ASP A 201 -0.84 5.81 16.06
CA ASP A 201 -1.09 7.20 15.72
C ASP A 201 -1.90 7.33 14.42
N GLY A 202 -1.54 6.58 13.37
CA GLY A 202 -2.30 6.57 12.12
C GLY A 202 -3.66 5.89 12.25
N VAL A 203 -3.80 4.84 13.07
CA VAL A 203 -5.11 4.23 13.36
C VAL A 203 -6.05 5.23 14.04
N VAL A 204 -5.55 5.95 15.04
CA VAL A 204 -6.32 7.00 15.76
C VAL A 204 -6.67 8.15 14.82
N GLU A 205 -5.75 8.53 13.92
CA GLU A 205 -6.00 9.55 12.90
C GLU A 205 -7.13 9.15 11.95
N VAL A 206 -7.09 7.92 11.42
CA VAL A 206 -8.13 7.36 10.54
C VAL A 206 -9.48 7.36 11.23
N HIS A 207 -9.55 6.88 12.48
CA HIS A 207 -10.78 6.91 13.27
C HIS A 207 -11.31 8.33 13.47
N ARG A 208 -10.46 9.28 13.87
CA ARG A 208 -10.85 10.68 14.10
C ARG A 208 -11.41 11.33 12.83
N LYS A 209 -10.77 11.10 11.67
CA LYS A 209 -11.25 11.60 10.37
C LYS A 209 -12.60 10.95 9.99
N THR A 210 -12.74 9.64 10.16
CA THR A 210 -13.99 8.89 9.90
C THR A 210 -15.14 9.36 10.79
N LYS A 211 -14.86 9.64 12.07
CA LYS A 211 -15.85 10.10 13.05
C LYS A 211 -16.56 11.38 12.60
N ARG A 212 -15.87 12.29 11.90
CA ARG A 212 -16.48 13.52 11.39
C ARG A 212 -17.66 13.23 10.46
N VAL A 213 -17.56 12.21 9.62
CA VAL A 213 -18.64 11.81 8.70
C VAL A 213 -19.80 11.19 9.49
N TYR A 214 -19.53 10.30 10.43
CA TYR A 214 -20.56 9.71 11.29
C TYR A 214 -21.29 10.76 12.15
N ASP A 215 -20.57 11.78 12.64
CA ASP A 215 -21.15 12.90 13.39
C ASP A 215 -22.06 13.76 12.49
N MET A 216 -21.63 14.07 11.26
CA MET A 216 -22.45 14.82 10.29
C MET A 216 -23.74 14.09 9.92
N LEU A 217 -23.72 12.75 9.95
CA LEU A 217 -24.87 11.90 9.68
C LEU A 217 -25.72 11.61 10.93
N GLY A 218 -25.33 12.09 12.12
CA GLY A 218 -26.07 11.86 13.37
C GLY A 218 -26.02 10.42 13.89
N VAL A 219 -25.05 9.61 13.45
CA VAL A 219 -24.95 8.16 13.75
C VAL A 219 -23.65 7.80 14.47
N SER A 220 -23.10 8.70 15.28
CA SER A 220 -21.82 8.51 16.00
C SER A 220 -21.74 7.21 16.82
N ASN A 221 -22.89 6.70 17.30
CA ASN A 221 -22.98 5.44 18.04
C ASN A 221 -22.70 4.18 17.18
N ASN A 222 -22.60 4.33 15.86
CA ASN A 222 -22.28 3.28 14.90
C ASN A 222 -20.79 3.25 14.53
N LEU A 223 -19.96 4.12 15.09
CA LEU A 223 -18.51 4.07 14.96
C LEU A 223 -17.86 3.78 16.32
N GLY A 224 -16.88 2.89 16.33
CA GLY A 224 -16.07 2.60 17.51
C GLY A 224 -14.59 2.55 17.20
N LEU A 225 -13.78 2.80 18.23
CA LEU A 225 -12.35 2.51 18.26
C LEU A 225 -12.06 1.62 19.45
N GLN A 226 -11.32 0.54 19.22
CA GLN A 226 -10.87 -0.35 20.27
C GLN A 226 -9.37 -0.60 20.13
N ILE A 227 -8.64 -0.27 21.20
CA ILE A 227 -7.20 -0.46 21.31
C ILE A 227 -6.93 -1.37 22.50
N THR A 228 -6.09 -2.38 22.32
CA THR A 228 -5.60 -3.26 23.40
C THR A 228 -4.09 -3.22 23.50
N GLU A 229 -3.55 -3.61 24.64
CA GLU A 229 -2.11 -3.73 24.79
C GLU A 229 -1.58 -4.91 23.97
N GLY A 230 -0.52 -4.70 23.19
CA GLY A 230 0.24 -5.79 22.59
C GLY A 230 0.83 -5.53 21.20
N PRO A 231 1.64 -6.46 20.71
CA PRO A 231 2.19 -6.40 19.35
C PRO A 231 1.15 -6.84 18.33
N HIS A 232 1.55 -7.00 17.06
CA HIS A 232 0.74 -7.59 16.00
C HIS A 232 0.41 -9.08 16.27
N LYS A 233 -0.50 -9.36 17.21
CA LYS A 233 -0.92 -10.72 17.60
C LYS A 233 -2.45 -10.86 17.62
N ASP A 234 -2.95 -12.08 17.36
CA ASP A 234 -4.36 -12.43 17.57
C ASP A 234 -4.57 -12.75 19.06
N THR A 235 -5.18 -11.83 19.80
CA THR A 235 -5.38 -11.92 21.25
C THR A 235 -6.85 -12.14 21.58
N GLN A 236 -7.14 -12.64 22.78
CA GLN A 236 -8.53 -12.73 23.26
C GLN A 236 -9.17 -11.36 23.38
N ASP A 237 -8.43 -10.36 23.85
CA ASP A 237 -8.96 -9.03 24.11
C ASP A 237 -9.49 -8.37 22.82
N LEU A 238 -8.74 -8.45 21.71
CA LEU A 238 -9.23 -8.02 20.39
C LEU A 238 -10.52 -8.77 19.98
N ARG A 239 -10.54 -10.09 20.18
CA ARG A 239 -11.66 -10.95 19.76
C ARG A 239 -12.95 -10.63 20.51
N VAL A 240 -12.88 -10.44 21.83
CA VAL A 240 -14.05 -10.17 22.69
C VAL A 240 -14.79 -8.90 22.25
N HIS A 241 -14.06 -7.86 21.83
CA HIS A 241 -14.68 -6.63 21.35
C HIS A 241 -15.35 -6.80 19.98
N ALA A 242 -14.72 -7.53 19.05
CA ALA A 242 -15.34 -7.88 17.77
C ALA A 242 -16.64 -8.67 17.97
N PHE A 243 -16.62 -9.67 18.83
CA PHE A 243 -17.80 -10.46 19.20
C PHE A 243 -18.91 -9.62 19.82
N SER A 244 -18.55 -8.72 20.73
CA SER A 244 -19.51 -7.81 21.38
C SER A 244 -20.15 -6.84 20.37
N TRP A 245 -19.37 -6.35 19.40
CA TRP A 245 -19.87 -5.49 18.33
C TRP A 245 -20.90 -6.19 17.46
N PHE A 246 -20.61 -7.41 17.01
CA PHE A 246 -21.55 -8.19 16.20
C PHE A 246 -22.80 -8.59 16.99
N ASN A 247 -22.70 -8.95 18.27
CA ASN A 247 -23.89 -9.21 19.10
C ASN A 247 -24.78 -7.97 19.18
N ARG A 248 -24.19 -6.79 19.38
CA ARG A 248 -24.94 -5.53 19.44
C ARG A 248 -25.65 -5.23 18.13
N PHE A 249 -24.96 -5.27 17.00
CA PHE A 249 -25.50 -4.77 15.72
C PHE A 249 -26.25 -5.81 14.88
N LEU A 250 -25.96 -7.10 15.07
CA LEU A 250 -26.61 -8.16 14.30
C LEU A 250 -27.60 -8.98 15.14
N LYS A 251 -27.56 -8.90 16.47
CA LYS A 251 -28.50 -9.63 17.35
C LYS A 251 -29.28 -8.73 18.29
N ASN A 252 -28.88 -7.46 18.43
CA ASN A 252 -29.41 -6.55 19.45
C ASN A 252 -29.23 -7.10 20.88
N GLU A 253 -28.11 -7.80 21.12
CA GLU A 253 -27.79 -8.44 22.39
C GLU A 253 -26.44 -7.93 22.93
N ARG A 254 -26.22 -8.06 24.24
CA ARG A 254 -24.94 -7.78 24.91
C ARG A 254 -24.62 -8.84 25.97
N PRO A 255 -24.46 -10.12 25.58
CA PRO A 255 -24.18 -11.17 26.54
C PRO A 255 -22.75 -11.04 27.07
N LEU A 256 -22.49 -11.61 28.25
CA LEU A 256 -21.13 -11.86 28.71
C LEU A 256 -20.42 -12.80 27.74
N ILE A 257 -19.18 -12.48 27.37
CA ILE A 257 -18.33 -13.33 26.55
C ILE A 257 -17.40 -14.12 27.48
N ASP A 258 -17.81 -15.33 27.86
CA ASP A 258 -17.12 -16.20 28.82
C ASP A 258 -16.36 -17.37 28.16
N LYS A 259 -16.61 -17.64 26.88
CA LYS A 259 -15.99 -18.73 26.11
C LYS A 259 -14.96 -18.19 25.11
N PRO A 260 -13.66 -18.51 25.26
CA PRO A 260 -12.66 -18.07 24.31
C PRO A 260 -12.79 -18.80 22.96
N ALA A 261 -12.34 -18.14 21.89
CA ALA A 261 -12.18 -18.78 20.58
C ALA A 261 -10.92 -19.66 20.60
N VAL A 262 -11.10 -20.97 20.37
CA VAL A 262 -10.02 -21.97 20.36
C VAL A 262 -10.10 -22.83 19.10
N LYS A 263 -8.99 -23.49 18.77
CA LYS A 263 -8.88 -24.39 17.62
C LYS A 263 -9.49 -25.76 17.94
N TYR A 264 -10.27 -26.30 17.02
CA TYR A 264 -10.99 -27.57 17.19
C TYR A 264 -10.68 -28.61 16.10
N PHE A 265 -10.01 -28.20 15.02
CA PHE A 265 -9.80 -29.05 13.84
C PHE A 265 -8.32 -29.16 13.52
N GLU A 266 -7.93 -30.34 13.02
CA GLU A 266 -6.64 -30.51 12.38
C GLU A 266 -6.67 -29.92 10.96
N PRO A 267 -5.53 -29.47 10.41
CA PRO A 267 -5.50 -28.89 9.07
C PRO A 267 -6.15 -29.73 7.97
N LYS A 268 -6.01 -31.06 8.04
CA LYS A 268 -6.60 -32.00 7.08
C LYS A 268 -8.13 -32.00 7.09
N ASP A 269 -8.75 -31.69 8.24
CA ASP A 269 -10.21 -31.72 8.39
C ASP A 269 -10.88 -30.52 7.69
N LEU A 270 -10.09 -29.48 7.38
CA LEU A 270 -10.54 -28.21 6.81
C LEU A 270 -10.12 -28.01 5.34
N LYS A 271 -9.36 -28.97 4.79
CA LYS A 271 -8.94 -28.98 3.39
C LYS A 271 -10.15 -29.23 2.48
N VAL A 272 -10.24 -28.49 1.37
CA VAL A 272 -11.35 -28.58 0.41
C VAL A 272 -11.02 -29.54 -0.72
N PHE A 273 -9.79 -29.53 -1.22
CA PHE A 273 -9.41 -30.31 -2.41
C PHE A 273 -8.48 -31.46 -2.08
N ASP A 274 -8.84 -32.68 -2.46
CA ASP A 274 -7.90 -33.80 -2.50
C ASP A 274 -6.85 -33.57 -3.60
N LYS A 275 -7.33 -33.22 -4.81
CA LYS A 275 -6.55 -32.79 -5.97
C LYS A 275 -7.02 -31.41 -6.41
N LEU A 276 -6.09 -30.51 -6.74
CA LEU A 276 -6.42 -29.19 -7.27
C LEU A 276 -7.09 -29.30 -8.65
N PRO A 277 -8.11 -28.47 -8.95
CA PRO A 277 -8.71 -28.42 -10.27
C PRO A 277 -7.68 -28.09 -11.36
N GLU A 278 -7.71 -28.80 -12.50
CA GLU A 278 -6.76 -28.60 -13.61
C GLU A 278 -7.04 -27.31 -14.40
N ASP A 279 -8.28 -26.83 -14.35
CA ASP A 279 -8.77 -25.61 -15.00
C ASP A 279 -8.80 -24.41 -14.04
N GLU A 280 -8.09 -24.48 -12.91
CA GLU A 280 -8.00 -23.34 -11.99
C GLU A 280 -7.33 -22.12 -12.64
N ILE A 281 -7.88 -20.94 -12.37
CA ILE A 281 -7.35 -19.66 -12.87
C ILE A 281 -6.79 -18.77 -11.76
N THR A 282 -6.82 -19.21 -10.49
CA THR A 282 -6.46 -18.37 -9.34
C THR A 282 -4.96 -18.06 -9.35
N SER A 283 -4.13 -19.02 -9.76
CA SER A 283 -2.68 -18.82 -9.87
C SER A 283 -2.29 -17.71 -10.85
N LYS A 284 -3.14 -17.46 -11.86
CA LYS A 284 -2.94 -16.48 -12.95
C LYS A 284 -4.01 -15.40 -12.97
N ILE A 285 -4.70 -15.16 -11.86
CA ILE A 285 -5.84 -14.23 -11.83
C ILE A 285 -5.45 -12.79 -12.22
N HIS A 286 -4.16 -12.44 -12.05
CA HIS A 286 -3.60 -11.17 -12.51
C HIS A 286 -3.65 -10.97 -14.04
N ASP A 287 -3.79 -12.04 -14.82
CA ASP A 287 -3.90 -11.97 -16.28
C ASP A 287 -5.31 -11.62 -16.75
N THR A 288 -6.34 -12.00 -16.00
CA THR A 288 -7.74 -11.99 -16.45
C THR A 288 -8.66 -11.10 -15.64
N PHE A 289 -8.31 -10.75 -14.38
CA PHE A 289 -9.20 -9.98 -13.50
C PHE A 289 -9.47 -8.56 -14.00
N VAL A 290 -8.44 -7.89 -14.54
CA VAL A 290 -8.61 -6.61 -15.23
C VAL A 290 -8.27 -6.82 -16.70
N LEU A 291 -9.27 -6.64 -17.56
CA LEU A 291 -9.09 -6.85 -19.00
C LEU A 291 -8.05 -5.88 -19.58
N PRO A 292 -7.17 -6.33 -20.50
CA PRO A 292 -6.29 -5.43 -21.22
C PRO A 292 -7.09 -4.36 -21.96
N LEU A 293 -6.56 -3.13 -21.98
CA LEU A 293 -7.06 -2.08 -22.86
C LEU A 293 -6.94 -2.56 -24.31
N ALA A 294 -8.02 -2.37 -25.08
CA ALA A 294 -7.96 -2.60 -26.52
C ALA A 294 -6.87 -1.69 -27.14
N PRO A 295 -6.14 -2.15 -28.16
CA PRO A 295 -5.21 -1.31 -28.89
C PRO A 295 -5.91 -0.03 -29.35
N VAL A 296 -5.34 1.12 -28.99
CA VAL A 296 -5.86 2.42 -29.45
C VAL A 296 -5.30 2.67 -30.84
N PRO A 297 -6.14 2.82 -31.88
CA PRO A 297 -5.65 3.06 -33.24
C PRO A 297 -4.91 4.41 -33.28
N ILE A 298 -3.68 4.39 -33.79
CA ILE A 298 -2.90 5.60 -34.01
C ILE A 298 -3.32 6.16 -35.37
N PRO A 299 -3.77 7.43 -35.44
CA PRO A 299 -4.15 8.01 -36.72
C PRO A 299 -2.95 8.11 -37.69
N ASP A 300 -3.21 7.82 -38.96
CA ASP A 300 -2.21 7.85 -40.05
C ASP A 300 -2.16 9.19 -40.79
N ASP A 301 -3.15 10.07 -40.57
CA ASP A 301 -3.17 11.43 -41.10
C ASP A 301 -2.78 12.49 -40.05
N LYS A 302 -2.16 13.58 -40.54
CA LYS A 302 -1.61 14.65 -39.70
C LYS A 302 -2.66 15.31 -38.80
N LYS A 303 -3.87 15.56 -39.32
CA LYS A 303 -4.90 16.33 -38.59
C LYS A 303 -5.46 15.52 -37.42
N SER A 304 -5.75 14.24 -37.68
CA SER A 304 -6.20 13.31 -36.65
C SER A 304 -5.09 13.02 -35.64
N TRP A 305 -3.83 12.91 -36.08
CA TRP A 305 -2.67 12.76 -35.18
C TRP A 305 -2.51 13.94 -34.23
N GLU A 306 -2.61 15.18 -34.73
CA GLU A 306 -2.52 16.38 -33.90
C GLU A 306 -3.59 16.40 -32.80
N SER A 307 -4.81 15.97 -33.15
CA SER A 307 -5.94 15.89 -32.21
C SER A 307 -5.73 14.78 -31.18
N TYR A 308 -5.29 13.59 -31.62
CA TYR A 308 -4.95 12.47 -30.76
C TYR A 308 -3.82 12.82 -29.78
N ARG A 309 -2.73 13.41 -30.28
CA ARG A 309 -1.61 13.88 -29.47
C ARG A 309 -2.05 14.89 -28.42
N ALA A 310 -2.90 15.86 -28.78
CA ALA A 310 -3.41 16.85 -27.85
C ALA A 310 -4.21 16.21 -26.71
N MET A 311 -5.08 15.25 -27.04
CA MET A 311 -5.83 14.46 -26.07
C MET A 311 -4.90 13.67 -25.13
N VAL A 312 -3.95 12.90 -25.67
CA VAL A 312 -3.01 12.11 -24.87
C VAL A 312 -2.17 13.00 -23.93
N ILE A 313 -1.64 14.12 -24.42
CA ILE A 313 -0.89 15.06 -23.57
C ILE A 313 -1.77 15.64 -22.47
N SER A 314 -3.02 15.99 -22.78
CA SER A 314 -3.99 16.48 -21.79
C SER A 314 -4.23 15.43 -20.69
N ASP A 315 -4.47 14.19 -21.08
CA ASP A 315 -4.73 13.09 -20.13
C ASP A 315 -3.51 12.76 -19.27
N LEU A 316 -2.30 12.76 -19.85
CA LEU A 316 -1.07 12.58 -19.10
C LEU A 316 -0.89 13.68 -18.07
N LYS A 317 -1.10 14.95 -18.44
CA LYS A 317 -1.01 16.08 -17.50
C LYS A 317 -2.05 15.98 -16.38
N LYS A 318 -3.27 15.57 -16.71
CA LYS A 318 -4.37 15.48 -15.75
C LYS A 318 -4.25 14.29 -14.80
N ASN A 319 -3.74 13.16 -15.26
CA ASN A 319 -3.82 11.90 -14.51
C ASN A 319 -2.47 11.39 -14.01
N VAL A 320 -1.39 11.59 -14.76
CA VAL A 320 -0.04 11.10 -14.42
C VAL A 320 0.80 12.20 -13.78
N PHE A 321 0.88 13.36 -14.44
CA PHE A 321 1.67 14.51 -13.98
C PHE A 321 0.85 15.53 -13.20
N ARG A 322 -0.24 15.11 -12.56
CA ARG A 322 -1.15 16.03 -11.86
C ARG A 322 -0.53 16.78 -10.68
N ALA A 323 0.57 16.25 -10.16
CA ALA A 323 1.34 16.84 -9.07
C ALA A 323 2.40 17.84 -9.56
N TRP A 324 2.60 17.96 -10.88
CA TRP A 324 3.45 19.01 -11.43
C TRP A 324 2.78 20.37 -11.22
N PRO A 325 3.57 21.40 -10.87
CA PRO A 325 3.02 22.71 -10.63
C PRO A 325 2.48 23.30 -11.94
N ALA A 326 1.33 23.96 -11.87
CA ALA A 326 0.70 24.57 -13.05
C ALA A 326 1.53 25.71 -13.65
N LYS A 327 2.39 26.33 -12.82
CA LYS A 327 3.39 27.32 -13.20
C LYS A 327 4.71 26.92 -12.55
N PRO A 328 5.85 27.09 -13.22
CA PRO A 328 7.14 26.86 -12.59
C PRO A 328 7.32 27.81 -11.40
N ASP A 329 7.84 27.30 -10.29
CA ASP A 329 8.27 28.14 -9.18
C ASP A 329 9.48 28.99 -9.60
N PRO A 330 9.67 30.19 -9.04
CA PRO A 330 10.88 30.97 -9.26
C PRO A 330 12.10 30.16 -8.83
N VAL A 331 13.07 30.00 -9.73
CA VAL A 331 14.34 29.37 -9.39
C VAL A 331 15.15 30.34 -8.52
N THR A 332 15.06 30.16 -7.21
CA THR A 332 15.89 30.89 -6.25
C THR A 332 17.17 30.10 -6.02
N LEU A 333 18.32 30.72 -6.25
CA LEU A 333 19.64 30.11 -6.07
C LEU A 333 20.28 30.63 -4.80
N ARG A 334 20.62 29.73 -3.88
CA ARG A 334 21.40 30.01 -2.69
C ARG A 334 22.76 29.33 -2.80
N LYS A 335 23.83 30.14 -2.86
CA LYS A 335 25.20 29.61 -2.84
C LYS A 335 25.47 28.95 -1.48
N VAL A 336 25.92 27.71 -1.51
CA VAL A 336 26.25 26.91 -0.31
C VAL A 336 27.74 26.94 -0.05
N VAL A 337 28.53 26.60 -1.06
CA VAL A 337 30.01 26.62 -0.98
C VAL A 337 30.62 27.12 -2.28
N ASP A 338 31.84 27.65 -2.16
CA ASP A 338 32.77 27.91 -3.24
C ASP A 338 34.13 27.40 -2.78
N LEU A 339 34.66 26.37 -3.43
CA LEU A 339 35.85 25.66 -3.01
C LEU A 339 36.83 25.57 -4.17
N GLU A 340 38.12 25.54 -3.87
CA GLU A 340 39.16 25.32 -4.86
C GLU A 340 40.13 24.25 -4.35
N ALA A 341 40.40 23.24 -5.16
CA ALA A 341 41.35 22.18 -4.86
C ALA A 341 42.00 21.70 -6.15
N ASP A 342 43.32 21.51 -6.12
CA ASP A 342 44.10 20.87 -7.18
C ASP A 342 43.83 21.34 -8.61
N GLY A 343 43.56 22.64 -8.81
CA GLY A 343 43.36 23.24 -10.14
C GLY A 343 41.91 23.27 -10.62
N ILE A 344 40.98 22.76 -9.82
CA ILE A 344 39.53 22.84 -10.05
C ILE A 344 38.91 23.77 -9.00
N ALA A 345 37.97 24.60 -9.43
CA ALA A 345 37.01 25.28 -8.57
C ALA A 345 35.68 24.52 -8.62
N LEU A 346 35.14 24.14 -7.46
CA LEU A 346 33.84 23.53 -7.31
C LEU A 346 32.96 24.40 -6.44
N SER A 347 31.79 24.74 -6.96
CA SER A 347 30.78 25.49 -6.23
C SER A 347 29.48 24.71 -6.16
N ALA A 348 28.72 24.92 -5.09
CA ALA A 348 27.42 24.31 -4.93
C ALA A 348 26.36 25.36 -4.63
N TYR A 349 25.19 25.17 -5.25
CA TYR A 349 24.02 26.03 -5.10
C TYR A 349 22.83 25.18 -4.75
N ASP A 350 22.12 25.53 -3.70
CA ASP A 350 20.78 25.00 -3.48
C ASP A 350 19.80 25.84 -4.30
N PHE A 351 18.88 25.17 -4.99
CA PHE A 351 17.78 25.84 -5.65
C PHE A 351 16.45 25.14 -5.38
N VAL A 352 15.38 25.93 -5.32
CA VAL A 352 14.02 25.40 -5.19
C VAL A 352 13.63 24.78 -6.53
N SER A 353 13.56 23.44 -6.57
CA SER A 353 13.10 22.73 -7.78
C SER A 353 11.58 22.69 -7.88
N GLN A 354 10.92 22.59 -6.73
CA GLN A 354 9.47 22.64 -6.54
C GLN A 354 9.25 22.83 -5.03
N GLU A 355 8.51 23.85 -4.58
CA GLU A 355 8.32 24.05 -3.15
C GLU A 355 7.71 22.81 -2.45
N PRO A 356 8.19 22.42 -1.26
CA PRO A 356 9.28 23.00 -0.46
C PRO A 356 10.67 22.35 -0.72
N TRP A 357 10.84 21.63 -1.82
CA TRP A 357 12.01 20.79 -2.11
C TRP A 357 13.14 21.59 -2.77
N ASN A 358 14.32 21.50 -2.15
CA ASN A 358 15.56 22.05 -2.68
C ASN A 358 16.42 20.93 -3.29
N LEU A 359 17.00 21.20 -4.45
CA LEU A 359 18.05 20.37 -5.04
C LEU A 359 19.38 21.12 -5.04
N ARG A 360 20.48 20.39 -5.07
CA ARG A 360 21.83 20.95 -5.16
C ARG A 360 22.38 20.85 -6.58
N LEU A 361 22.76 22.00 -7.12
CA LEU A 361 23.52 22.14 -8.35
C LEU A 361 25.00 22.30 -8.00
N PHE A 362 25.84 21.40 -8.51
CA PHE A 362 27.29 21.51 -8.43
C PHE A 362 27.81 22.09 -9.74
N VAL A 363 28.77 23.01 -9.68
CA VAL A 363 29.40 23.59 -10.88
C VAL A 363 30.91 23.54 -10.68
N ALA A 364 31.58 22.73 -11.49
CA ALA A 364 33.02 22.54 -11.51
C ALA A 364 33.63 23.20 -12.74
N HIS A 365 34.74 23.93 -12.56
CA HIS A 365 35.48 24.57 -13.65
C HIS A 365 36.96 24.77 -13.30
N ARG A 366 37.76 25.33 -14.23
CA ARG A 366 39.16 25.66 -13.98
C ARG A 366 39.30 26.66 -12.84
N LYS A 367 40.18 26.36 -11.86
CA LYS A 367 40.55 27.29 -10.79
C LYS A 367 41.00 28.65 -11.36
N GLY A 368 40.49 29.74 -10.80
CA GLY A 368 40.84 31.10 -11.21
C GLY A 368 40.23 31.58 -12.53
N LEU A 369 39.45 30.75 -13.26
CA LEU A 369 38.68 31.19 -14.42
C LEU A 369 37.40 31.89 -13.95
N PRO A 370 37.18 33.19 -14.23
CA PRO A 370 35.95 33.86 -13.85
C PRO A 370 34.76 33.30 -14.64
N ARG A 371 33.62 33.12 -13.97
CA ARG A 371 32.44 32.47 -14.57
C ARG A 371 31.83 33.20 -15.77
N LYS A 372 32.02 34.52 -15.83
CA LYS A 372 31.61 35.36 -16.96
C LYS A 372 32.42 35.09 -18.24
N ASP A 373 33.58 34.45 -18.08
CA ASP A 373 34.52 34.13 -19.15
C ASP A 373 34.42 32.63 -19.53
N LEU A 374 33.32 31.95 -19.15
CA LEU A 374 33.05 30.58 -19.56
C LEU A 374 32.41 30.56 -20.95
N ASP A 375 32.96 29.76 -21.86
CA ASP A 375 32.43 29.56 -23.21
C ASP A 375 31.25 28.59 -23.25
N LEU A 376 31.22 27.62 -22.32
CA LEU A 376 30.22 26.55 -22.30
C LEU A 376 29.94 26.08 -20.87
N VAL A 377 28.66 25.86 -20.56
CA VAL A 377 28.22 25.14 -19.36
C VAL A 377 27.45 23.90 -19.79
N VAL A 378 27.95 22.72 -19.42
CA VAL A 378 27.29 21.44 -19.71
C VAL A 378 26.54 20.98 -18.48
N LEU A 379 25.22 20.85 -18.57
CA LEU A 379 24.39 20.33 -17.48
C LEU A 379 24.25 18.81 -17.58
N ASN A 380 24.70 18.12 -16.54
CA ASN A 380 24.61 16.68 -16.37
C ASN A 380 23.55 16.38 -15.30
N VAL A 381 22.47 15.71 -15.72
CA VAL A 381 21.45 15.19 -14.79
C VAL A 381 21.87 13.77 -14.41
N LEU A 382 22.16 13.55 -13.13
CA LEU A 382 22.77 12.33 -12.63
C LEU A 382 21.71 11.30 -12.25
N ASP A 383 21.83 10.07 -12.75
CA ASP A 383 21.14 8.90 -12.18
C ASP A 383 21.92 8.36 -10.96
N GLU A 384 21.50 7.23 -10.38
CA GLU A 384 22.15 6.67 -9.19
C GLU A 384 23.63 6.34 -9.44
N LYS A 385 23.92 5.76 -10.61
CA LYS A 385 25.28 5.43 -11.02
C LYS A 385 26.12 6.69 -11.23
N GLY A 386 25.59 7.65 -11.98
CA GLY A 386 26.25 8.93 -12.26
C GLY A 386 26.48 9.74 -10.99
N TRP A 387 25.59 9.68 -10.00
CA TRP A 387 25.83 10.26 -8.68
C TRP A 387 27.00 9.59 -7.97
N GLY A 388 27.08 8.26 -7.99
CA GLY A 388 28.20 7.51 -7.43
C GLY A 388 29.53 7.89 -8.06
N GLU A 389 29.60 7.93 -9.39
CA GLU A 389 30.80 8.33 -10.15
C GLU A 389 31.19 9.79 -9.87
N PHE A 390 30.22 10.70 -9.83
CA PHE A 390 30.43 12.10 -9.48
C PHE A 390 30.98 12.26 -8.05
N ALA A 391 30.38 11.57 -7.09
CA ALA A 391 30.80 11.60 -5.70
C ALA A 391 32.19 10.96 -5.50
N ALA A 392 32.52 9.89 -6.21
CA ALA A 392 33.86 9.29 -6.20
C ALA A 392 34.93 10.25 -6.76
N THR A 393 34.58 10.98 -7.82
CA THR A 393 35.47 11.95 -8.47
C THR A 393 35.71 13.18 -7.59
N TYR A 394 34.65 13.80 -7.05
CA TYR A 394 34.73 15.11 -6.39
C TYR A 394 34.63 15.06 -4.86
N GLY A 395 34.19 13.96 -4.26
CA GLY A 395 33.91 13.83 -2.83
C GLY A 395 35.14 14.05 -1.95
N LYS A 396 36.25 13.37 -2.25
CA LYS A 396 37.49 13.51 -1.46
C LYS A 396 38.17 14.87 -1.63
N PRO A 397 38.29 15.46 -2.84
CA PRO A 397 38.83 16.82 -2.99
C PRO A 397 37.93 17.92 -2.42
N PHE A 398 36.61 17.71 -2.38
CA PHE A 398 35.63 18.72 -1.99
C PHE A 398 34.57 18.22 -0.99
N PRO A 399 34.95 17.66 0.17
CA PRO A 399 33.99 17.00 1.08
C PRO A 399 32.90 17.95 1.59
N LYS A 400 33.24 19.23 1.80
CA LYS A 400 32.29 20.24 2.26
C LYS A 400 31.16 20.54 1.27
N ALA A 401 31.30 20.23 -0.02
CA ALA A 401 30.24 20.42 -1.00
C ALA A 401 29.07 19.43 -0.82
N PHE A 402 29.37 18.27 -0.23
CA PHE A 402 28.46 17.14 -0.08
C PHE A 402 27.66 17.17 1.24
N GLY A 403 27.89 18.14 2.12
CA GLY A 403 27.14 18.28 3.39
C GLY A 403 27.44 17.15 4.38
N GLU A 404 26.42 16.74 5.14
CA GLU A 404 26.49 15.67 6.15
C GLU A 404 26.10 14.31 5.57
N LEU A 405 26.65 13.94 4.41
CA LEU A 405 26.52 12.55 3.95
C LEU A 405 27.31 11.63 4.91
N ASP A 406 26.65 10.56 5.36
CA ASP A 406 27.22 9.61 6.33
C ASP A 406 28.53 8.99 5.83
N GLU A 407 28.59 8.61 4.55
CA GLU A 407 29.81 8.11 3.89
C GLU A 407 29.91 8.60 2.44
N LEU A 408 31.10 9.02 2.03
CA LEU A 408 31.45 9.30 0.64
C LEU A 408 32.13 8.07 0.02
N PRO A 409 31.89 7.78 -1.27
CA PRO A 409 32.55 6.65 -1.94
C PRO A 409 34.07 6.85 -2.03
N ASP A 410 34.78 5.75 -2.28
CA ASP A 410 36.21 5.77 -2.53
C ASP A 410 36.57 6.71 -3.68
N HIS A 411 37.71 7.40 -3.54
CA HIS A 411 38.11 8.42 -4.48
C HIS A 411 38.64 7.84 -5.79
N ASP A 412 38.00 8.21 -6.90
CA ASP A 412 38.51 7.95 -8.25
C ASP A 412 39.47 9.08 -8.68
N ALA A 413 40.76 8.85 -8.41
CA ALA A 413 41.82 9.81 -8.73
C ALA A 413 42.04 9.97 -10.24
N ASP A 414 41.78 8.93 -11.04
CA ASP A 414 41.98 8.95 -12.48
C ASP A 414 40.89 9.78 -13.17
N ALA A 415 39.64 9.61 -12.75
CA ALA A 415 38.53 10.45 -13.18
C ALA A 415 38.79 11.92 -12.83
N PHE A 416 39.22 12.21 -11.61
CA PHE A 416 39.52 13.58 -11.17
C PHE A 416 40.67 14.20 -11.97
N ALA A 417 41.74 13.44 -12.24
CA ALA A 417 42.84 13.88 -13.08
C ALA A 417 42.41 14.14 -14.53
N SER A 418 41.43 13.39 -15.04
CA SER A 418 40.83 13.60 -16.36
C SER A 418 40.06 14.92 -16.44
N GLU A 419 39.17 15.17 -15.48
CA GLU A 419 38.43 16.43 -15.35
C GLU A 419 39.38 17.64 -15.29
N LYS A 420 40.44 17.53 -14.49
CA LYS A 420 41.47 18.57 -14.39
C LYS A 420 42.16 18.87 -15.72
N ARG A 421 42.48 17.85 -16.51
CA ARG A 421 43.09 18.03 -17.85
C ARG A 421 42.12 18.71 -18.81
N MET A 422 40.84 18.34 -18.77
CA MET A 422 39.80 18.97 -19.58
C MET A 422 39.65 20.45 -19.23
N PHE A 423 39.45 20.78 -17.96
CA PHE A 423 39.31 22.18 -17.51
C PHE A 423 40.56 23.02 -17.78
N LYS A 424 41.77 22.41 -17.76
CA LYS A 424 42.99 23.14 -18.12
C LYS A 424 42.96 23.65 -19.57
N ASN A 425 42.43 22.84 -20.47
CA ASN A 425 42.49 23.07 -21.92
C ASN A 425 41.24 23.75 -22.50
N GLN A 426 40.17 23.87 -21.72
CA GLN A 426 38.88 24.40 -22.14
C GLN A 426 38.36 25.42 -21.14
N GLU A 427 37.68 26.47 -21.62
CA GLU A 427 37.04 27.48 -20.77
C GLU A 427 35.60 27.07 -20.45
N TRP A 428 35.44 25.80 -20.03
CA TRP A 428 34.14 25.17 -19.79
C TRP A 428 33.86 25.01 -18.30
N ALA A 429 32.58 24.88 -17.98
CA ALA A 429 32.11 24.40 -16.69
C ALA A 429 31.22 23.16 -16.87
N MET A 430 31.40 22.20 -15.96
CA MET A 430 30.51 21.07 -15.82
C MET A 430 29.56 21.31 -14.66
N ALA A 431 28.27 21.38 -14.97
CA ALA A 431 27.20 21.46 -14.00
C ALA A 431 26.62 20.08 -13.77
N TYR A 432 26.34 19.73 -12.52
CA TYR A 432 25.80 18.43 -12.11
C TYR A 432 24.63 18.62 -11.16
N VAL A 433 23.54 17.90 -11.42
CA VAL A 433 22.37 17.89 -10.54
C VAL A 433 21.84 16.47 -10.42
N ALA A 434 21.62 16.00 -9.19
CA ALA A 434 20.87 14.78 -8.94
C ALA A 434 19.37 15.13 -8.81
N PRO A 435 18.46 14.42 -9.50
CA PRO A 435 17.04 14.59 -9.30
C PRO A 435 16.64 14.10 -7.90
N ARG A 436 15.44 14.49 -7.48
CA ARG A 436 14.90 14.09 -6.18
C ARG A 436 14.87 12.56 -6.03
N GLY A 437 15.29 12.06 -4.88
CA GLY A 437 15.40 10.62 -4.62
C GLY A 437 16.77 10.04 -4.97
N ILE A 438 17.68 10.84 -5.51
CA ILE A 438 19.07 10.47 -5.78
C ILE A 438 20.00 11.41 -5.02
N GLY A 439 21.15 10.87 -4.60
CA GLY A 439 22.21 11.61 -3.94
C GLY A 439 21.80 12.22 -2.60
N LEU A 440 22.02 13.52 -2.41
CA LEU A 440 21.69 14.22 -1.16
C LEU A 440 20.20 14.19 -0.76
N THR A 441 19.34 13.79 -1.70
CA THR A 441 17.89 13.66 -1.47
C THR A 441 17.40 12.22 -1.61
N ALA A 442 18.32 11.25 -1.58
CA ALA A 442 17.97 9.84 -1.55
C ALA A 442 17.05 9.53 -0.37
N TRP A 443 16.11 8.63 -0.59
CA TRP A 443 15.19 8.22 0.47
C TRP A 443 15.94 7.27 1.41
N SER A 444 15.81 7.47 2.71
CA SER A 444 16.32 6.55 3.72
C SER A 444 15.41 5.31 3.76
N GLY A 445 15.47 4.49 2.72
CA GLY A 445 14.87 3.15 2.68
C GLY A 445 15.84 2.14 3.25
#